data_AF-A0A964JLA4-F1
#
_entry.id   AF-A0A964JLA4-F1
#
_cell.length_a   1.000
_cell.length_b   1.000
_cell.length_c   1.000
_cell.angle_alpha   90.00
_cell.angle_beta   90.00
_cell.angle_gamma   90.00
#
_symmetry.space_group_name_H-M   'P 1'
#
loop_
_entity.id
_entity.type
_entity.pdbx_description
1 polymer ?
#
loop_
_entity_poly.entity_id
_entity_poly.type
_entity_poly.pdbx_seq_one_letter_code
_entity_poly.pdbx_strand_id
1 'polypeptide(L)'
;MSAGGRERRIFPRTGVYLRITYESGGELKSDFSENISRGGLFIATEERFVLGQRVSVELSVAGSAAKIPVGATVRWIGSQSPG
;
A
#
# COMPACT_ATOMS: atom_id res chain seq x y z
N MET A 1 17.67 20.69 14.78
CA MET A 1 17.49 20.43 13.33
C MET A 1 18.13 19.09 13.04
N SER A 2 17.37 18.00 13.09
CA SER A 2 17.94 16.64 12.97
C SER A 2 17.85 16.13 11.54
N ALA A 3 19.04 15.90 10.98
CA ALA A 3 19.44 15.14 9.80
C ALA A 3 18.32 14.53 8.94
N GLY A 4 18.15 15.08 7.74
CA GLY A 4 17.42 14.43 6.65
C GLY A 4 17.99 13.05 6.37
N GLY A 5 17.20 12.01 6.64
CA GLY A 5 17.51 10.65 6.26
C GLY A 5 17.78 10.59 4.76
N ARG A 6 18.95 10.08 4.39
CA ARG A 6 19.39 9.93 2.99
C ARG A 6 18.26 9.35 2.14
N GLU A 7 17.97 9.99 1.01
CA GLU A 7 17.04 9.47 0.01
C GLU A 7 17.54 8.07 -0.44
N ARG A 8 16.76 7.02 -0.15
CA ARG A 8 17.08 5.61 -0.42
C ARG A 8 16.19 5.00 -1.51
N ARG A 9 15.27 5.79 -2.09
CA ARG A 9 14.34 5.32 -3.12
C ARG A 9 15.10 5.08 -4.41
N ILE A 10 14.98 3.87 -4.93
CA ILE A 10 15.54 3.45 -6.22
C ILE A 10 14.57 3.69 -7.39
N PHE A 11 13.28 3.94 -7.10
CA PHE A 11 12.24 4.17 -8.11
C PHE A 11 11.38 5.39 -7.76
N PRO A 12 10.98 6.20 -8.76
CA PRO A 12 10.03 7.28 -8.56
C PRO A 12 8.66 6.72 -8.15
N ARG A 13 7.90 7.48 -7.35
CA ARG A 13 6.48 7.19 -7.08
C ARG A 13 5.64 8.06 -8.00
N THR A 14 4.68 7.45 -8.68
CA THR A 14 3.68 8.17 -9.47
C THR A 14 2.50 8.49 -8.55
N GLY A 15 2.08 9.75 -8.52
CA GLY A 15 0.86 10.16 -7.83
C GLY A 15 -0.37 9.59 -8.53
N VAL A 16 -1.15 8.79 -7.83
CA VAL A 16 -2.36 8.14 -8.33
C VAL A 16 -3.21 7.70 -7.15
N TYR A 17 -4.49 8.05 -7.18
CA TYR A 17 -5.45 7.55 -6.18
C TYR A 17 -5.88 6.13 -6.55
N LEU A 18 -5.46 5.17 -5.73
CA LEU A 18 -5.75 3.76 -5.87
C LEU A 18 -6.62 3.29 -4.72
N ARG A 19 -7.69 2.55 -5.03
CA ARG A 19 -8.36 1.69 -4.05
C ARG A 19 -7.71 0.32 -4.06
N ILE A 20 -7.38 -0.18 -2.87
CA ILE A 20 -6.76 -1.48 -2.65
C ILE A 20 -7.76 -2.35 -1.93
N THR A 21 -8.25 -3.40 -2.60
CA THR A 21 -9.18 -4.37 -2.00
C THR A 21 -8.42 -5.65 -1.68
N TYR A 22 -8.62 -6.21 -0.50
CA TYR A 22 -7.91 -7.41 -0.03
C TYR A 22 -8.74 -8.14 1.02
N GLU A 23 -8.41 -9.41 1.28
CA GLU A 23 -9.07 -10.22 2.31
C GLU A 23 -8.30 -10.14 3.64
N SER A 24 -9.02 -9.92 4.73
CA SER A 24 -8.50 -10.00 6.10
C SER A 24 -9.57 -10.56 7.03
N GLY A 25 -9.21 -11.55 7.85
CA GLY A 25 -10.14 -12.17 8.80
C GLY A 25 -11.36 -12.86 8.16
N GLY A 26 -11.26 -13.26 6.88
CA GLY A 26 -12.38 -13.82 6.11
C GLY A 26 -13.35 -12.78 5.53
N GLU A 27 -13.03 -11.49 5.66
CA GLU A 27 -13.81 -10.40 5.10
C GLU A 27 -13.03 -9.62 4.04
N LEU A 28 -13.73 -9.08 3.05
CA LEU A 28 -13.14 -8.14 2.09
C LEU A 28 -13.06 -6.75 2.70
N LYS A 29 -11.85 -6.20 2.71
CA LYS A 29 -11.52 -4.85 3.17
C LYS A 29 -11.10 -3.98 1.99
N SER A 30 -11.17 -2.67 2.16
CA SER A 30 -10.70 -1.73 1.15
C SER A 30 -10.09 -0.49 1.79
N ASP A 31 -8.86 -0.20 1.39
CA ASP A 31 -8.11 1.00 1.79
C ASP A 31 -7.62 1.76 0.56
N PHE A 32 -6.95 2.88 0.78
CA PHE A 32 -6.51 3.77 -0.29
C PHE A 32 -5.01 4.04 -0.22
N SER A 33 -4.44 4.32 -1.39
CA SER A 33 -3.09 4.83 -1.53
C SER A 33 -3.09 5.98 -2.53
N GLU A 34 -2.28 7.02 -2.28
CA GLU A 34 -2.19 8.20 -3.14
C GLU A 34 -1.02 8.13 -4.13
N ASN A 35 -0.19 7.08 -4.03
CA ASN A 35 0.92 6.89 -4.93
C ASN A 35 1.32 5.42 -5.02
N ILE A 36 1.98 5.07 -6.12
CA ILE A 36 2.56 3.75 -6.34
C ILE A 36 3.95 3.89 -6.93
N SER A 37 4.82 2.94 -6.62
CA SER A 37 6.12 2.77 -7.28
C SER A 37 6.29 1.34 -7.74
N ARG A 38 7.30 1.08 -8.59
CA ARG A 38 7.69 -0.31 -8.94
C ARG A 38 8.02 -1.16 -7.72
N GLY A 39 8.44 -0.55 -6.61
CA GLY A 39 8.76 -1.25 -5.36
C GLY A 39 7.55 -1.47 -4.44
N GLY A 40 6.36 -1.00 -4.81
CA GLY A 40 5.14 -1.11 -4.03
C GLY A 40 4.55 0.23 -3.60
N LEU A 41 3.59 0.14 -2.68
CA LEU A 41 2.80 1.24 -2.13
C LEU A 41 2.65 1.08 -0.60
N PHE A 42 2.09 2.10 0.04
CA PHE A 42 1.67 2.02 1.44
C PHE A 42 0.17 2.23 1.51
N ILE A 43 -0.49 1.49 2.40
CA ILE A 43 -1.88 1.72 2.81
C ILE A 43 -1.89 2.05 4.30
N ALA A 44 -2.75 2.99 4.70
CA ALA A 44 -3.15 3.13 6.09
C ALA A 44 -4.33 2.18 6.31
N THR A 45 -4.26 1.37 7.35
CA THR A 45 -5.25 0.32 7.60
C THR A 45 -5.31 -0.03 9.08
N GLU A 46 -6.49 -0.42 9.57
CA GLU A 46 -6.70 -0.96 10.92
C GLU A 46 -6.39 -2.47 10.98
N GLU A 47 -6.26 -3.11 9.82
CA GLU A 47 -5.98 -4.53 9.70
C GLU A 47 -4.56 -4.86 10.15
N ARG A 48 -4.41 -5.99 10.86
CA ARG A 48 -3.11 -6.45 11.37
C ARG A 48 -2.44 -7.38 10.38
N PHE A 49 -1.30 -6.95 9.89
CA PHE A 49 -0.44 -7.75 9.01
C PHE A 49 0.84 -8.20 9.73
N VAL A 50 1.50 -9.22 9.17
CA VAL A 50 2.82 -9.68 9.63
C VAL A 50 3.86 -9.44 8.53
N LEU A 51 5.08 -9.03 8.90
CA LEU A 51 6.18 -8.89 7.94
C LEU A 51 6.42 -10.21 7.18
N GLY A 52 6.55 -10.13 5.86
CA GLY A 52 6.72 -11.29 4.99
C GLY A 52 5.41 -11.99 4.60
N GLN A 53 4.27 -11.61 5.19
CA GLN A 53 2.96 -12.13 4.80
C GLN A 53 2.70 -11.85 3.32
N ARG A 54 2.27 -12.87 2.59
CA ARG A 54 1.75 -12.72 1.22
C ARG A 54 0.29 -12.34 1.29
N VAL A 55 -0.10 -11.36 0.47
CA VAL A 55 -1.47 -10.83 0.43
C VAL A 55 -1.88 -10.73 -1.03
N SER A 56 -3.03 -11.29 -1.37
CA SER A 56 -3.67 -11.04 -2.67
C SER A 56 -4.44 -9.74 -2.59
N VAL A 57 -4.17 -8.82 -3.51
CA VAL A 57 -4.83 -7.52 -3.57
C VAL A 57 -5.39 -7.27 -4.96
N GLU A 58 -6.46 -6.49 -5.04
CA GLU A 58 -6.97 -5.92 -6.28
C GLU A 58 -6.72 -4.40 -6.26
N LEU A 59 -6.00 -3.90 -7.25
CA LEU A 59 -5.79 -2.47 -7.45
C LEU A 59 -6.88 -1.93 -8.38
N SER A 60 -7.61 -0.91 -7.93
CA SER A 60 -8.57 -0.17 -8.75
C SER A 60 -8.13 1.29 -8.88
N VAL A 61 -8.03 1.78 -10.11
CA VAL A 61 -7.64 3.17 -10.41
C VAL A 61 -8.88 4.05 -10.46
N ALA A 62 -8.87 5.17 -9.72
CA ALA A 62 -9.98 6.12 -9.77
C ALA A 62 -10.26 6.59 -11.20
N GLY A 63 -11.54 6.55 -11.60
CA GLY A 63 -11.96 6.91 -12.96
C GLY A 63 -11.71 5.83 -14.04
N SER A 64 -11.21 4.65 -13.65
CA SER A 64 -11.06 3.50 -14.55
C SER A 64 -11.94 2.33 -14.10
N ALA A 65 -12.44 1.56 -15.07
CA ALA A 65 -13.09 0.27 -14.80
C ALA A 65 -12.08 -0.88 -14.60
N ALA A 66 -10.78 -0.61 -14.79
CA ALA A 66 -9.75 -1.63 -14.68
C ALA A 66 -9.55 -2.07 -13.22
N LYS A 67 -9.57 -3.40 -13.03
CA LYS A 67 -9.25 -4.09 -11.78
C LYS A 67 -8.03 -4.97 -12.03
N ILE A 68 -6.96 -4.73 -11.27
CA ILE A 68 -5.67 -5.38 -11.49
C ILE A 68 -5.38 -6.27 -10.28
N PRO A 69 -5.56 -7.61 -10.38
CA PRO A 69 -5.17 -8.52 -9.31
C PRO A 69 -3.65 -8.63 -9.23
N VAL A 70 -3.11 -8.50 -8.02
CA VAL A 70 -1.66 -8.51 -7.76
C VAL A 70 -1.37 -9.31 -6.49
N GLY A 71 -0.33 -10.16 -6.55
CA GLY A 71 0.27 -10.74 -5.37
C GLY A 71 1.24 -9.76 -4.72
N ALA A 72 1.01 -9.42 -3.45
CA ALA A 72 1.85 -8.52 -2.67
C ALA A 72 2.53 -9.26 -1.51
N THR A 73 3.59 -8.66 -0.97
CA THR A 73 4.25 -9.12 0.26
C THR A 73 4.42 -7.95 1.19
N VAL A 74 4.06 -8.11 2.46
CA VAL A 74 4.22 -7.08 3.49
C VAL A 74 5.71 -6.92 3.78
N ARG A 75 6.29 -5.77 3.40
CA ARG A 75 7.73 -5.49 3.58
C ARG A 75 8.02 -4.48 4.68
N TRP A 76 7.00 -3.78 5.15
CA TRP A 76 7.12 -2.76 6.18
C TRP A 76 5.78 -2.63 6.92
N ILE A 77 5.86 -2.47 8.24
CA ILE A 77 4.75 -2.11 9.11
C ILE A 77 5.28 -0.96 9.96
N GLY A 78 4.53 0.13 10.04
CA GLY A 78 4.84 1.24 10.92
C GLY A 78 3.57 1.80 11.53
N SER A 79 3.76 2.62 12.57
CA SER A 79 2.67 3.36 13.20
C SER A 79 2.45 4.66 12.44
N GLN A 80 1.21 4.97 12.07
CA GLN A 80 0.85 6.38 11.90
C GLN A 80 0.85 7.05 13.27
N SER A 81 1.55 8.17 13.40
CA SER A 81 1.26 9.11 14.49
C SER A 81 -0.11 9.71 14.23
N PRO A 82 -1.00 9.80 15.25
CA PRO A 82 -2.19 10.64 15.14
C PRO A 82 -1.75 12.06 14.77
N GLY A 83 -2.34 12.61 13.71
CA GLY A 83 -2.19 14.01 13.35
C GLY A 83 -2.97 14.94 14.27
#